data_AF-A0A356TAQ8-F1
#
_entry.id   AF-A0A356TAQ8-F1
#
_cell.length_a   1.000
_cell.length_b   1.000
_cell.length_c   1.000
_cell.angle_alpha   90.00
_cell.angle_beta   90.00
_cell.angle_gamma   90.00
#
_symmetry.space_group_name_H-M   'P 1'
#
loop_
_entity.id
_entity.type
_entity.pdbx_description
1 polymer ?
#
loop_
_entity_poly.entity_id
_entity_poly.type
_entity_poly.pdbx_seq_one_letter_code
_entity_poly.pdbx_strand_id
1 'polypeptide(L)'
;MLMRARHLAALAFAVAVGTAVSASAQVTVGPYFTVIFDNSGSMTSSTGGGTNSCGLPRNRMSDAKCVLQDVVNGYGEATFALERFRHSCSGSCSSSTCSTTCGCSCSLTCNSTANAGEVLVPLASGNQSDVLEWVDYSCNSCTSLTPGTQPELHASGNTPLAGALRAAREYYQGLDPRFGTSPIATDSFSGCRPYYVILLTDGDETCGGNPATAATELRNTNVGGTLYDIRTFVIGFGITPGDADTEAIATAGGTDAPGSNRAFYASDETSLALAFSQIMADSILYETCNGVDDDCDMAIDEGYTLYCDRPGGTPPPPTLCTDPGETVCDGIDDNCNGSVDEGLLNACGTCGAAPTETCNASDDDCDGIIDEGGVCMGCVPGPELCDGLDNDCDMAVDESLTRPCGTNTGVCTTGTETCSAGAWGACSGIGPSPEVCDNLDNDCDGVVDGFSRSCGSGVGECRPGSQVCTAGMFGSCSGATGPSAELCDTRDNDCDGTTDEGNPGGG
;
A
#
# COMPACT_ATOMS: atom_id res chain seq x y z
N MET A 1 -73.04 -10.36 30.22
CA MET A 1 -72.82 -8.94 29.83
C MET A 1 -71.41 -8.84 29.26
N LEU A 2 -71.20 -8.48 27.99
CA LEU A 2 -71.34 -7.17 27.34
C LEU A 2 -70.07 -6.31 27.48
N MET A 3 -69.26 -6.32 26.41
CA MET A 3 -68.29 -5.31 25.94
C MET A 3 -67.38 -4.58 26.95
N ARG A 4 -66.06 -4.65 26.68
CA ARG A 4 -65.41 -3.59 25.89
C ARG A 4 -64.08 -4.04 25.29
N ALA A 5 -63.99 -3.99 23.96
CA ALA A 5 -62.71 -3.98 23.27
C ALA A 5 -62.06 -2.58 23.40
N ARG A 6 -60.73 -2.54 23.38
CA ARG A 6 -59.96 -1.33 23.09
C ARG A 6 -58.92 -1.68 22.03
N HIS A 7 -58.95 -0.99 20.90
CA HIS A 7 -57.90 -1.07 19.91
C HIS A 7 -56.65 -0.36 20.44
N LEU A 8 -55.50 -0.99 20.27
CA LEU A 8 -54.19 -0.35 20.21
C LEU A 8 -53.59 -0.78 18.88
N ALA A 9 -53.24 0.18 18.04
CA ALA A 9 -52.63 -0.11 16.74
C ALA A 9 -51.19 -0.57 16.96
N ALA A 10 -50.88 -1.81 16.58
CA ALA A 10 -49.51 -2.28 16.53
C ALA A 10 -48.81 -1.59 15.35
N LEU A 11 -47.97 -0.60 15.67
CA LEU A 11 -47.12 0.04 14.67
C LEU A 11 -46.04 -0.96 14.25
N ALA A 12 -46.14 -1.49 13.04
CA ALA A 12 -45.22 -2.50 12.52
C ALA A 12 -43.86 -1.86 12.20
N PHE A 13 -43.00 -1.74 13.22
CA PHE A 13 -41.62 -1.30 13.03
C PHE A 13 -40.84 -2.45 12.38
N ALA A 14 -40.60 -2.34 11.07
CA ALA A 14 -39.78 -3.28 10.33
C ALA A 14 -38.31 -3.11 10.74
N VAL A 15 -37.91 -3.76 11.84
CA VAL A 15 -36.50 -3.93 12.17
C VAL A 15 -35.88 -4.76 11.06
N ALA A 16 -35.08 -4.10 10.22
CA ALA A 16 -34.19 -4.80 9.31
C ALA A 16 -33.22 -5.63 10.16
N VAL A 17 -33.43 -6.94 10.21
CA VAL A 17 -32.44 -7.87 10.77
C VAL A 17 -31.31 -7.94 9.77
N GLY A 18 -30.45 -6.92 9.80
CA GLY A 18 -29.09 -7.07 9.31
C GLY A 18 -28.50 -8.24 10.10
N THR A 19 -28.16 -9.31 9.40
CA THR A 19 -27.36 -10.38 9.98
C THR A 19 -26.00 -9.78 10.27
N ALA A 20 -25.83 -9.29 11.50
CA ALA A 20 -24.50 -9.16 12.08
C ALA A 20 -23.88 -10.55 11.94
N VAL A 21 -22.90 -10.67 11.04
CA VAL A 21 -21.95 -11.76 11.10
C VAL A 21 -21.35 -11.65 12.49
N SER A 22 -21.63 -12.61 13.35
CA SER A 22 -20.92 -12.70 14.62
C SER A 22 -19.44 -12.66 14.27
N ALA A 23 -18.70 -11.69 14.82
CA ALA A 23 -17.26 -11.84 14.88
C ALA A 23 -17.02 -13.22 15.48
N SER A 24 -16.29 -14.09 14.76
CA SER A 24 -15.92 -15.36 15.35
C SER A 24 -15.12 -15.02 16.60
N ALA A 25 -15.47 -15.64 17.73
CA ALA A 25 -14.52 -15.65 18.82
C ALA A 25 -13.32 -16.45 18.27
N GLN A 26 -12.18 -15.77 18.14
CA GLN A 26 -10.91 -16.39 17.75
C GLN A 26 -10.71 -17.62 18.63
N VAL A 27 -10.36 -18.77 18.04
CA VAL A 27 -10.32 -20.04 18.77
C VAL A 27 -8.93 -20.18 19.38
N THR A 28 -8.56 -19.24 20.26
CA THR A 28 -7.22 -19.07 20.84
C THR A 28 -6.59 -20.42 21.22
N VAL A 29 -5.60 -20.86 20.45
CA VAL A 29 -5.06 -22.22 20.51
C VAL A 29 -4.01 -22.33 21.62
N GLY A 30 -4.50 -22.29 22.85
CA GLY A 30 -3.68 -22.14 24.04
C GLY A 30 -2.53 -23.17 24.18
N PRO A 31 -1.39 -22.76 24.73
CA PRO A 31 -0.22 -23.62 24.94
C PRO A 31 -0.50 -24.84 25.83
N TYR A 32 0.26 -25.92 25.59
CA TYR A 32 0.20 -27.15 26.38
C TYR A 32 1.42 -27.28 27.28
N PHE A 33 1.21 -27.31 28.60
CA PHE A 33 2.27 -27.37 29.61
C PHE A 33 2.30 -28.72 30.34
N THR A 34 3.45 -29.39 30.40
CA THR A 34 3.70 -30.44 31.39
C THR A 34 4.47 -29.84 32.57
N VAL A 35 3.82 -29.71 33.72
CA VAL A 35 4.46 -29.26 34.96
C VAL A 35 5.15 -30.47 35.60
N ILE A 36 6.48 -30.50 35.58
CA ILE A 36 7.28 -31.42 36.39
C ILE A 36 7.43 -30.77 37.77
N PHE A 37 6.69 -31.30 38.73
CA PHE A 37 6.65 -30.81 40.10
C PHE A 37 7.65 -31.57 40.98
N ASP A 38 8.69 -30.87 41.45
CA ASP A 38 9.60 -31.40 42.47
C ASP A 38 8.84 -31.76 43.74
N ASN A 39 8.90 -33.05 44.08
CA ASN A 39 8.36 -33.60 45.31
C ASN A 39 9.44 -34.38 46.09
N SER A 40 10.70 -33.96 45.97
CA SER A 40 11.85 -34.44 46.73
C SER A 40 11.72 -34.13 48.24
N GLY A 41 12.66 -34.61 49.06
CA GLY A 41 12.66 -34.33 50.50
C GLY A 41 12.96 -32.86 50.85
N SER A 42 13.71 -32.14 50.02
CA SER A 42 14.11 -30.74 50.29
C SER A 42 12.93 -29.77 50.23
N MET A 43 11.87 -30.10 49.47
CA MET A 43 10.63 -29.32 49.39
C MET A 43 9.89 -29.16 50.72
N THR A 44 10.26 -29.90 51.77
CA THR A 44 9.80 -29.65 53.15
C THR A 44 10.39 -28.39 53.79
N SER A 45 11.37 -27.73 53.17
CA SER A 45 12.04 -26.53 53.67
C SER A 45 11.10 -25.34 53.82
N SER A 46 11.23 -24.59 54.91
CA SER A 46 10.38 -23.41 55.17
C SER A 46 10.73 -22.23 54.28
N THR A 47 9.69 -21.57 53.75
CA THR A 47 9.74 -20.34 52.95
C THR A 47 9.42 -19.09 53.77
N GLY A 48 9.09 -19.23 55.06
CA GLY A 48 8.73 -18.12 55.93
C GLY A 48 7.95 -18.53 57.18
N GLY A 49 7.58 -17.55 57.99
CA GLY A 49 6.69 -17.74 59.14
C GLY A 49 5.21 -17.53 58.78
N GLY A 50 4.32 -18.20 59.51
CA GLY A 50 2.87 -18.08 59.32
C GLY A 50 2.31 -19.05 58.28
N THR A 51 1.24 -18.63 57.61
CA THR A 51 0.56 -19.40 56.56
C THR A 51 0.68 -18.73 55.19
N ASN A 52 0.61 -19.53 54.13
CA ASN A 52 0.43 -19.09 52.75
C ASN A 52 -1.03 -18.64 52.50
N SER A 53 -1.36 -18.20 51.29
CA SER A 53 -2.71 -17.71 50.94
C SER A 53 -3.78 -18.82 51.03
N CYS A 54 -3.42 -20.07 50.69
CA CYS A 54 -4.25 -21.26 50.91
C CYS A 54 -4.37 -21.69 52.39
N GLY A 55 -3.82 -20.94 53.34
CA GLY A 55 -3.97 -21.16 54.78
C GLY A 55 -3.05 -22.25 55.39
N LEU A 56 -2.05 -22.71 54.66
CA LEU A 56 -1.13 -23.78 55.06
C LEU A 56 0.21 -23.24 55.59
N PRO A 57 0.91 -23.97 56.50
CA PRO A 57 2.22 -23.55 57.03
C PRO A 57 3.25 -23.33 55.91
N ARG A 58 3.94 -22.18 55.91
CA ARG A 58 4.84 -21.77 54.82
C ARG A 58 6.09 -22.66 54.66
N ASN A 59 6.07 -23.47 53.61
CA ASN A 59 7.15 -24.35 53.16
C ASN A 59 7.06 -24.54 51.65
N ARG A 60 8.16 -24.88 50.98
CA ARG A 60 8.25 -24.93 49.51
C ARG A 60 7.15 -25.82 48.91
N MET A 61 6.90 -27.01 49.49
CA MET A 61 5.82 -27.89 49.05
C MET A 61 4.42 -27.24 49.15
N SER A 62 4.11 -26.57 50.26
CA SER A 62 2.78 -25.96 50.49
C SER A 62 2.56 -24.69 49.67
N ASP A 63 3.58 -23.83 49.57
CA ASP A 63 3.59 -22.64 48.73
C ASP A 63 3.44 -23.03 47.25
N ALA A 64 4.18 -24.05 46.76
CA ALA A 64 4.12 -24.50 45.37
C ALA A 64 2.78 -25.14 44.98
N LYS A 65 2.16 -25.94 45.86
CA LYS A 65 0.81 -26.47 45.62
C LYS A 65 -0.22 -25.35 45.49
N CYS A 66 -0.13 -24.33 46.35
CA CYS A 66 -1.04 -23.20 46.33
C CYS A 66 -0.91 -22.39 45.03
N VAL A 67 0.33 -22.13 44.59
CA VAL A 67 0.56 -21.49 43.28
C VAL A 67 0.05 -22.36 42.13
N LEU A 68 0.26 -23.68 42.15
CA LEU A 68 -0.28 -24.55 41.09
C LEU A 68 -1.82 -24.53 41.09
N GLN A 69 -2.47 -24.52 42.25
CA GLN A 69 -3.91 -24.37 42.39
C GLN A 69 -4.41 -23.04 41.80
N ASP A 70 -3.75 -21.93 42.10
CA ASP A 70 -4.12 -20.61 41.54
C ASP A 70 -3.85 -20.52 40.02
N VAL A 71 -2.72 -21.04 39.52
CA VAL A 71 -2.37 -21.06 38.09
C VAL A 71 -3.37 -21.89 37.29
N VAL A 72 -3.69 -23.10 37.76
CA VAL A 72 -4.64 -24.01 37.10
C VAL A 72 -6.07 -23.47 37.15
N ASN A 73 -6.45 -22.65 38.15
CA ASN A 73 -7.73 -21.95 38.18
C ASN A 73 -7.75 -20.64 37.36
N GLY A 74 -6.62 -19.95 37.22
CA GLY A 74 -6.53 -18.65 36.55
C GLY A 74 -6.39 -18.73 35.03
N TYR A 75 -5.65 -19.71 34.51
CA TYR A 75 -5.31 -19.82 33.09
C TYR A 75 -6.11 -20.90 32.36
N GLY A 76 -7.45 -20.73 32.31
CA GLY A 76 -8.38 -21.70 31.74
C GLY A 76 -8.26 -21.97 30.23
N GLU A 77 -7.45 -21.17 29.51
CA GLU A 77 -7.14 -21.36 28.08
C GLU A 77 -5.96 -22.31 27.85
N ALA A 78 -5.10 -22.52 28.86
CA ALA A 78 -3.96 -23.43 28.79
C ALA A 78 -4.33 -24.82 29.31
N THR A 79 -3.76 -25.87 28.70
CA THR A 79 -3.94 -27.26 29.16
C THR A 79 -2.70 -27.75 29.91
N PHE A 80 -2.91 -28.24 31.13
CA PHE A 80 -1.82 -28.67 32.02
C PHE A 80 -1.79 -30.19 32.18
N ALA A 81 -0.64 -30.82 31.93
CA ALA A 81 -0.29 -32.10 32.51
C ALA A 81 0.49 -31.89 33.80
N LEU A 82 0.38 -32.86 34.70
CA LEU A 82 1.12 -32.89 35.96
C LEU A 82 2.01 -34.14 35.99
N GLU A 83 3.31 -33.94 36.17
CA GLU A 83 4.31 -34.97 36.45
C GLU A 83 4.93 -34.72 37.83
N ARG A 84 5.33 -35.80 38.51
CA ARG A 84 6.16 -35.74 39.72
C ARG A 84 7.40 -36.62 39.57
N PHE A 85 8.32 -36.56 40.53
CA PHE A 85 9.36 -37.57 40.66
C PHE A 85 8.77 -38.93 41.11
N ARG A 86 9.09 -39.98 40.37
CA ARG A 86 8.55 -41.35 40.50
C ARG A 86 9.04 -42.01 41.77
N HIS A 87 8.19 -42.09 42.78
CA HIS A 87 8.54 -42.71 44.05
C HIS A 87 7.73 -43.99 44.32
N SER A 88 8.43 -45.07 44.70
CA SER A 88 7.81 -46.26 45.28
C SER A 88 7.39 -45.94 46.71
N CYS A 89 6.14 -45.49 46.86
CA CYS A 89 5.53 -45.08 48.11
C CYS A 89 4.81 -46.22 48.85
N SER A 90 4.77 -46.12 50.17
CA SER A 90 4.11 -47.06 51.06
C SER A 90 3.61 -46.34 52.32
N GLY A 91 2.60 -46.91 52.98
CA GLY A 91 1.95 -46.31 54.15
C GLY A 91 0.62 -45.61 53.82
N SER A 92 0.11 -44.86 54.77
CA SER A 92 -1.22 -44.24 54.72
C SER A 92 -1.21 -42.84 55.34
N CYS A 93 -1.88 -41.90 54.70
CA CYS A 93 -2.24 -40.64 55.32
C CYS A 93 -3.50 -40.83 56.19
N SER A 94 -3.60 -40.07 57.27
CA SER A 94 -4.75 -40.09 58.20
C SER A 94 -5.10 -38.70 58.76
N SER A 95 -4.52 -37.66 58.14
CA SER A 95 -4.68 -36.25 58.48
C SER A 95 -5.46 -35.54 57.37
N SER A 96 -6.52 -34.82 57.73
CA SER A 96 -7.33 -34.02 56.79
C SER A 96 -6.66 -32.71 56.32
N THR A 97 -5.34 -32.59 56.46
CA THR A 97 -4.53 -31.44 56.05
C THR A 97 -3.08 -31.89 55.81
N CYS A 98 -2.67 -32.01 54.56
CA CYS A 98 -1.36 -32.56 54.18
C CYS A 98 -0.23 -31.52 54.07
N SER A 99 0.08 -30.85 55.19
CA SER A 99 1.03 -29.74 55.23
C SER A 99 2.51 -30.13 55.19
N THR A 100 2.96 -31.13 55.98
CA THR A 100 4.40 -31.45 56.10
C THR A 100 4.78 -32.91 56.36
N THR A 101 3.91 -33.77 56.91
CA THR A 101 4.28 -35.17 57.20
C THR A 101 3.07 -36.12 57.21
N CYS A 102 2.74 -36.69 56.06
CA CYS A 102 1.98 -37.95 56.05
C CYS A 102 2.84 -39.12 56.56
N GLY A 103 2.19 -40.21 56.97
CA GLY A 103 2.83 -41.51 57.19
C GLY A 103 3.30 -42.22 55.91
N CYS A 104 3.72 -41.47 54.89
CA CYS A 104 4.23 -41.98 53.62
C CYS A 104 5.74 -42.21 53.71
N SER A 105 6.15 -43.47 53.53
CA SER A 105 7.56 -43.81 53.28
C SER A 105 7.72 -44.07 51.79
N CYS A 106 8.39 -43.14 51.11
CA CYS A 106 8.61 -43.14 49.67
C CYS A 106 10.08 -43.32 49.36
N SER A 107 10.39 -44.15 48.36
CA SER A 107 11.75 -44.49 47.99
C SER A 107 11.93 -44.53 46.47
N LEU A 108 13.12 -44.13 46.01
CA LEU A 108 13.54 -44.20 44.62
C LEU A 108 14.94 -44.80 44.55
N THR A 109 15.09 -45.85 43.74
CA THR A 109 16.41 -46.33 43.32
C THR A 109 16.90 -45.45 42.19
N CYS A 110 17.81 -44.52 42.50
CA CYS A 110 18.47 -43.68 41.50
C CYS A 110 19.15 -44.52 40.41
N ASN A 111 19.00 -44.09 39.16
CA ASN A 111 19.71 -44.64 38.01
C ASN A 111 19.89 -43.54 36.95
N SER A 112 21.14 -43.26 36.56
CA SER A 112 21.52 -42.17 35.66
C SER A 112 20.97 -42.26 34.23
N THR A 113 20.43 -43.43 33.83
CA THR A 113 19.87 -43.68 32.51
C THR A 113 18.39 -44.10 32.52
N ALA A 114 17.74 -44.18 33.68
CA ALA A 114 16.32 -44.56 33.76
C ALA A 114 15.40 -43.35 33.90
N ASN A 115 14.16 -43.53 33.44
CA ASN A 115 13.10 -42.55 33.57
C ASN A 115 12.56 -42.61 35.00
N ALA A 116 12.67 -41.47 35.70
CA ALA A 116 12.40 -41.29 37.11
C ALA A 116 11.33 -40.21 37.37
N GLY A 117 10.63 -39.76 36.34
CA GLY A 117 9.36 -39.04 36.44
C GLY A 117 8.15 -39.96 36.32
N GLU A 118 7.00 -39.49 36.79
CA GLU A 118 5.73 -40.19 36.76
C GLU A 118 4.61 -39.20 36.42
N VAL A 119 4.12 -39.25 35.18
CA VAL A 119 2.98 -38.43 34.76
C VAL A 119 1.74 -38.90 35.53
N LEU A 120 1.07 -37.95 36.17
CA LEU A 120 -0.07 -38.14 37.05
C LEU A 120 -1.39 -37.83 36.34
N VAL A 121 -1.41 -36.72 35.61
CA VAL A 121 -2.54 -36.24 34.80
C VAL A 121 -2.02 -35.94 33.40
N PRO A 122 -2.60 -36.52 32.33
CA PRO A 122 -2.18 -36.29 30.96
C PRO A 122 -2.78 -34.99 30.41
N LEU A 123 -2.15 -34.40 29.40
CA LEU A 123 -2.68 -33.30 28.59
C LEU A 123 -4.01 -33.74 27.96
N ALA A 124 -5.13 -33.15 28.42
CA ALA A 124 -6.46 -33.35 27.86
C ALA A 124 -7.35 -32.16 28.18
N SER A 125 -8.17 -31.71 27.22
CA SER A 125 -9.11 -30.62 27.46
C SER A 125 -10.08 -30.95 28.60
N GLY A 126 -10.23 -30.03 29.56
CA GLY A 126 -11.09 -30.21 30.73
C GLY A 126 -10.50 -31.02 31.88
N ASN A 127 -9.22 -31.43 31.82
CA ASN A 127 -8.53 -32.16 32.90
C ASN A 127 -8.24 -31.32 34.17
N GLN A 128 -8.71 -30.07 34.22
CA GLN A 128 -8.44 -29.11 35.29
C GLN A 128 -8.79 -29.67 36.68
N SER A 129 -9.92 -30.36 36.83
CA SER A 129 -10.32 -31.02 38.07
C SER A 129 -9.30 -32.05 38.57
N ASP A 130 -8.71 -32.78 37.63
CA ASP A 130 -7.83 -33.90 37.90
C ASP A 130 -6.46 -33.40 38.38
N VAL A 131 -5.99 -32.26 37.85
CA VAL A 131 -4.79 -31.57 38.36
C VAL A 131 -5.04 -30.94 39.73
N LEU A 132 -6.22 -30.34 39.94
CA LEU A 132 -6.56 -29.68 41.21
C LEU A 132 -6.70 -30.67 42.38
N GLU A 133 -7.15 -31.91 42.14
CA GLU A 133 -7.25 -32.94 43.18
C GLU A 133 -5.88 -33.28 43.81
N TRP A 134 -4.80 -33.26 43.02
CA TRP A 134 -3.43 -33.50 43.49
C TRP A 134 -2.84 -32.42 44.41
N VAL A 135 -3.54 -31.29 44.55
CA VAL A 135 -3.19 -30.12 45.37
C VAL A 135 -4.38 -29.64 46.22
N ASP A 136 -5.38 -30.50 46.46
CA ASP A 136 -6.56 -30.16 47.29
C ASP A 136 -6.30 -30.29 48.81
N TYR A 137 -5.11 -30.79 49.18
CA TYR A 137 -4.60 -30.98 50.53
C TYR A 137 -5.21 -32.15 51.33
N SER A 138 -6.03 -32.99 50.69
CA SER A 138 -6.84 -34.06 51.30
C SER A 138 -6.27 -35.47 51.07
N CYS A 139 -5.09 -35.81 51.58
CA CYS A 139 -4.54 -37.15 51.31
C CYS A 139 -5.38 -38.30 51.91
N ASN A 140 -5.90 -39.20 51.06
CA ASN A 140 -6.41 -40.50 51.52
C ASN A 140 -5.38 -41.63 51.46
N SER A 141 -4.37 -41.56 50.57
CA SER A 141 -3.30 -42.59 50.50
C SER A 141 -2.00 -42.08 49.90
N CYS A 142 -0.90 -42.76 50.22
CA CYS A 142 0.43 -42.52 49.64
C CYS A 142 0.63 -43.17 48.27
N THR A 143 -0.32 -44.02 47.84
CA THR A 143 -0.13 -45.01 46.77
C THR A 143 -1.08 -44.84 45.60
N SER A 144 -2.09 -43.97 45.70
CA SER A 144 -2.97 -43.70 44.57
C SER A 144 -2.27 -42.80 43.55
N LEU A 145 -2.50 -43.10 42.29
CA LEU A 145 -1.96 -42.39 41.13
C LEU A 145 -3.09 -41.86 40.23
N THR A 146 -4.35 -42.03 40.62
CA THR A 146 -5.53 -41.83 39.77
C THR A 146 -6.46 -40.79 40.38
N PRO A 147 -6.90 -39.77 39.61
CA PRO A 147 -7.99 -38.88 40.00
C PRO A 147 -9.28 -39.63 40.38
N GLY A 148 -10.15 -39.00 41.17
CA GLY A 148 -11.33 -39.57 41.78
C GLY A 148 -11.06 -40.42 43.03
N THR A 149 -9.90 -40.27 43.66
CA THR A 149 -9.48 -41.08 44.83
C THR A 149 -8.91 -40.26 46.00
N GLN A 150 -8.82 -38.94 45.85
CA GLN A 150 -8.01 -38.02 46.64
C GLN A 150 -6.54 -38.47 46.76
N PRO A 151 -5.81 -38.54 45.62
CA PRO A 151 -4.35 -38.53 45.59
C PRO A 151 -3.85 -37.11 45.90
N GLU A 152 -2.69 -36.96 46.54
CA GLU A 152 -2.17 -35.65 46.94
C GLU A 152 -0.63 -35.66 46.88
N LEU A 153 -0.04 -34.60 46.33
CA LEU A 153 1.42 -34.50 46.18
C LEU A 153 2.11 -34.42 47.55
N HIS A 154 3.28 -35.04 47.69
CA HIS A 154 4.02 -35.05 48.96
C HIS A 154 5.54 -35.14 48.77
N ALA A 155 6.25 -34.29 49.52
CA ALA A 155 7.71 -34.19 49.56
C ALA A 155 8.35 -35.42 50.22
N SER A 156 9.22 -36.12 49.50
CA SER A 156 9.99 -37.27 50.00
C SER A 156 11.10 -37.66 49.02
N GLY A 157 12.14 -38.35 49.47
CA GLY A 157 13.16 -38.92 48.57
C GLY A 157 14.08 -37.89 47.91
N ASN A 158 14.50 -38.20 46.68
CA ASN A 158 15.60 -37.53 45.97
C ASN A 158 15.09 -36.67 44.80
N THR A 159 16.01 -36.02 44.08
CA THR A 159 15.74 -35.02 43.03
C THR A 159 16.33 -35.52 41.68
N PRO A 160 15.61 -36.36 40.91
CA PRO A 160 16.09 -37.00 39.68
C PRO A 160 15.75 -36.20 38.40
N LEU A 161 16.13 -34.93 38.33
CA LEU A 161 15.75 -33.98 37.26
C LEU A 161 15.90 -34.54 35.84
N ALA A 162 17.04 -35.17 35.54
CA ALA A 162 17.31 -35.76 34.22
C ALA A 162 16.43 -36.97 33.90
N GLY A 163 16.03 -37.72 34.92
CA GLY A 163 15.11 -38.86 34.79
C GLY A 163 13.65 -38.43 34.68
N ALA A 164 13.29 -37.25 35.21
CA ALA A 164 11.97 -36.64 35.04
C ALA A 164 11.81 -36.07 33.62
N LEU A 165 12.75 -35.21 33.18
CA LEU A 165 12.75 -34.66 31.81
C LEU A 165 12.67 -35.76 30.72
N ARG A 166 13.25 -36.93 30.95
CA ARG A 166 13.12 -38.11 30.07
C ARG A 166 11.77 -38.84 30.18
N ALA A 167 11.12 -38.85 31.34
CA ALA A 167 9.77 -39.38 31.49
C ALA A 167 8.75 -38.49 30.76
N ALA A 168 8.84 -37.17 30.92
CA ALA A 168 8.06 -36.21 30.15
C ALA A 168 8.26 -36.43 28.64
N ARG A 169 9.52 -36.65 28.20
CA ARG A 169 9.82 -36.99 26.80
C ARG A 169 9.14 -38.28 26.36
N GLU A 170 9.25 -39.38 27.12
CA GLU A 170 8.54 -40.62 26.80
C GLU A 170 7.02 -40.45 26.75
N TYR A 171 6.45 -39.62 27.63
CA TYR A 171 5.03 -39.27 27.59
C TYR A 171 4.66 -38.54 26.28
N TYR A 172 5.40 -37.50 25.88
CA TYR A 172 5.21 -36.84 24.59
C TYR A 172 5.42 -37.79 23.39
N GLN A 173 6.29 -38.80 23.50
CA GLN A 173 6.46 -39.86 22.48
C GLN A 173 5.36 -40.94 22.51
N GLY A 174 4.46 -40.94 23.50
CA GLY A 174 3.45 -42.00 23.68
C GLY A 174 4.00 -43.33 24.21
N LEU A 175 5.21 -43.31 24.77
CA LEU A 175 5.92 -44.45 25.36
C LEU A 175 5.68 -44.58 26.86
N ASP A 176 5.05 -43.59 27.51
CA ASP A 176 4.67 -43.68 28.92
C ASP A 176 3.78 -44.92 29.20
N PRO A 177 4.10 -45.74 30.22
CA PRO A 177 3.44 -47.01 30.49
C PRO A 177 2.02 -46.90 31.09
N ARG A 178 1.54 -45.70 31.41
CA ARG A 178 0.18 -45.45 31.92
C ARG A 178 -0.77 -45.03 30.83
N PHE A 179 -0.33 -44.15 29.93
CA PHE A 179 -1.17 -43.53 28.91
C PHE A 179 -0.98 -44.11 27.51
N GLY A 180 0.23 -44.57 27.16
CA GLY A 180 0.50 -45.39 25.96
C GLY A 180 0.09 -44.79 24.62
N THR A 181 -0.06 -43.46 24.53
CA THR A 181 -0.41 -42.71 23.31
C THR A 181 0.16 -41.31 23.44
N SER A 182 0.73 -40.77 22.36
CA SER A 182 1.33 -39.43 22.36
C SER A 182 0.23 -38.36 22.35
N PRO A 183 0.28 -37.34 23.25
CA PRO A 183 -0.66 -36.23 23.22
C PRO A 183 -0.54 -35.42 21.92
N ILE A 184 0.68 -35.27 21.39
CA ILE A 184 0.97 -34.57 20.12
C ILE A 184 0.31 -35.30 18.95
N ALA A 185 0.40 -36.64 18.91
CA ALA A 185 -0.23 -37.45 17.85
C ALA A 185 -1.77 -37.43 17.91
N THR A 186 -2.37 -36.90 18.98
CA THR A 186 -3.83 -36.72 19.13
C THR A 186 -4.29 -35.26 19.02
N ASP A 187 -3.37 -34.31 18.90
CA ASP A 187 -3.68 -32.88 18.82
C ASP A 187 -3.83 -32.42 17.37
N SER A 188 -5.01 -31.90 17.04
CA SER A 188 -5.33 -31.39 15.70
C SER A 188 -4.54 -30.14 15.30
N PHE A 189 -3.94 -29.46 16.28
CA PHE A 189 -3.16 -28.23 16.08
C PHE A 189 -1.63 -28.46 16.20
N SER A 190 -1.20 -29.72 16.26
CA SER A 190 0.22 -30.11 16.48
C SER A 190 1.22 -29.56 15.45
N GLY A 191 0.77 -29.10 14.28
CA GLY A 191 1.63 -28.43 13.31
C GLY A 191 2.15 -27.05 13.75
N CYS A 192 1.51 -26.43 14.74
CA CYS A 192 1.80 -25.06 15.20
C CYS A 192 1.81 -24.93 16.74
N ARG A 193 0.87 -25.58 17.46
CA ARG A 193 0.71 -25.39 18.93
C ARG A 193 2.03 -25.68 19.67
N PRO A 194 2.50 -24.76 20.54
CA PRO A 194 3.72 -24.96 21.29
C PRO A 194 3.49 -25.90 22.48
N TYR A 195 4.44 -26.84 22.64
CA TYR A 195 4.51 -27.76 23.77
C TYR A 195 5.64 -27.34 24.71
N TYR A 196 5.30 -27.15 25.98
CA TYR A 196 6.22 -26.68 27.00
C TYR A 196 6.31 -27.66 28.18
N VAL A 197 7.48 -27.72 28.79
CA VAL A 197 7.70 -28.32 30.12
C VAL A 197 8.02 -27.19 31.10
N ILE A 198 7.40 -27.20 32.28
CA ILE A 198 7.79 -26.34 33.40
C ILE A 198 8.42 -27.23 34.46
N LEU A 199 9.74 -27.16 34.60
CA LEU A 199 10.48 -27.84 35.67
C LEU A 199 10.55 -26.92 36.89
N LEU A 200 9.69 -27.18 37.88
CA LEU A 200 9.84 -26.60 39.22
C LEU A 200 10.81 -27.49 40.01
N THR A 201 11.90 -26.94 40.54
CA THR A 201 12.88 -27.68 41.37
C THR A 201 13.45 -26.82 42.50
N ASP A 202 13.85 -27.45 43.61
CA ASP A 202 14.35 -26.77 44.81
C ASP A 202 15.82 -27.09 45.19
N GLY A 203 16.48 -27.89 44.35
CA GLY A 203 17.90 -28.23 44.43
C GLY A 203 18.39 -29.05 43.22
N ASP A 204 19.60 -29.59 43.34
CA ASP A 204 20.37 -30.18 42.23
C ASP A 204 20.02 -31.66 41.95
N GLU A 205 20.48 -32.18 40.80
CA GLU A 205 20.35 -33.58 40.40
C GLU A 205 21.10 -34.53 41.35
N THR A 206 20.35 -35.37 42.08
CA THR A 206 20.89 -36.29 43.10
C THR A 206 20.82 -37.77 42.74
N CYS A 207 20.31 -38.12 41.54
CA CYS A 207 20.28 -39.49 41.02
C CYS A 207 21.27 -39.77 39.87
N GLY A 208 22.12 -38.80 39.51
CA GLY A 208 23.33 -39.00 38.71
C GLY A 208 23.15 -38.94 37.19
N GLY A 209 22.03 -38.39 36.70
CA GLY A 209 21.89 -38.04 35.29
C GLY A 209 22.61 -36.73 34.90
N ASN A 210 22.31 -36.20 33.71
CA ASN A 210 22.67 -34.84 33.32
C ASN A 210 21.40 -34.11 32.84
N PRO A 211 20.82 -33.17 33.62
CA PRO A 211 19.51 -32.59 33.32
C PRO A 211 19.50 -31.71 32.06
N ALA A 212 20.57 -30.94 31.80
CA ALA A 212 20.68 -30.15 30.58
C ALA A 212 20.73 -31.03 29.31
N THR A 213 21.32 -32.22 29.39
CA THR A 213 21.27 -33.20 28.29
C THR A 213 19.84 -33.71 28.09
N ALA A 214 19.10 -34.02 29.15
CA ALA A 214 17.70 -34.43 29.07
C ALA A 214 16.77 -33.32 28.55
N ALA A 215 17.02 -32.05 28.90
CA ALA A 215 16.34 -30.90 28.30
C ALA A 215 16.64 -30.78 26.80
N THR A 216 17.90 -31.00 26.38
CA THR A 216 18.27 -31.06 24.95
C THR A 216 17.57 -32.23 24.22
N GLU A 217 17.40 -33.37 24.89
CA GLU A 217 16.65 -34.51 24.36
C GLU A 217 15.16 -34.15 24.13
N LEU A 218 14.53 -33.38 25.02
CA LEU A 218 13.14 -32.87 24.88
C LEU A 218 12.94 -31.96 23.65
N ARG A 219 13.90 -31.05 23.35
CA ARG A 219 13.91 -30.25 22.11
C ARG A 219 13.90 -31.10 20.82
N ASN A 220 14.29 -32.38 20.95
CA ASN A 220 14.43 -33.33 19.85
C ASN A 220 13.48 -34.52 20.07
N THR A 221 12.22 -34.24 20.39
CA THR A 221 11.20 -35.28 20.64
C THR A 221 10.63 -35.79 19.31
N ASN A 222 10.88 -37.06 19.00
CA ASN A 222 10.38 -37.69 17.77
C ASN A 222 9.01 -38.35 18.01
N VAL A 223 7.98 -37.89 17.31
CA VAL A 223 6.64 -38.48 17.29
C VAL A 223 6.28 -38.82 15.84
N GLY A 224 6.06 -40.10 15.56
CA GLY A 224 5.65 -40.59 14.23
C GLY A 224 6.68 -40.42 13.10
N GLY A 225 7.90 -39.95 13.39
CA GLY A 225 8.92 -39.57 12.41
C GLY A 225 9.19 -38.07 12.34
N THR A 226 8.28 -37.23 12.84
CA THR A 226 8.42 -35.78 12.94
C THR A 226 9.12 -35.41 14.24
N LEU A 227 10.01 -34.39 14.22
CA LEU A 227 10.62 -33.81 15.41
C LEU A 227 9.78 -32.63 15.89
N TYR A 228 9.49 -32.59 17.19
CA TYR A 228 8.77 -31.50 17.87
C TYR A 228 9.66 -30.83 18.90
N ASP A 229 9.62 -29.49 18.93
CA ASP A 229 10.50 -28.66 19.76
C ASP A 229 9.88 -28.37 21.14
N ILE A 230 10.07 -29.29 22.08
CA ILE A 230 9.46 -29.19 23.42
C ILE A 230 10.37 -28.36 24.34
N ARG A 231 10.09 -27.06 24.42
CA ARG A 231 10.86 -26.09 25.21
C ARG A 231 10.65 -26.31 26.72
N THR A 232 11.71 -26.17 27.51
CA THR A 232 11.70 -26.43 28.97
C THR A 232 12.00 -25.15 29.73
N PHE A 233 10.99 -24.59 30.39
CA PHE A 233 11.12 -23.54 31.40
C PHE A 233 11.61 -24.16 32.72
N VAL A 234 12.40 -23.43 33.49
CA VAL A 234 12.92 -23.88 34.78
C VAL A 234 12.63 -22.82 35.84
N ILE A 235 12.09 -23.25 36.98
CA ILE A 235 11.85 -22.42 38.15
C ILE A 235 12.66 -22.98 39.34
N GLY A 236 13.73 -22.28 39.72
CA GLY A 236 14.53 -22.59 40.90
C GLY A 236 13.91 -22.03 42.17
N PHE A 237 13.29 -22.88 43.00
CA PHE A 237 12.56 -22.47 44.19
C PHE A 237 13.44 -22.47 45.45
N GLY A 238 13.84 -21.28 45.88
CA GLY A 238 14.79 -21.07 46.97
C GLY A 238 16.23 -21.45 46.58
N ILE A 239 16.49 -21.58 45.28
CA ILE A 239 17.82 -21.60 44.67
C ILE A 239 18.30 -20.14 44.51
N THR A 240 19.61 -19.90 44.51
CA THR A 240 20.16 -18.54 44.31
C THR A 240 20.09 -18.16 42.82
N PRO A 241 19.61 -16.95 42.46
CA PRO A 241 19.57 -16.51 41.06
C PRO A 241 20.94 -16.54 40.37
N GLY A 242 20.99 -17.11 39.16
CA GLY A 242 22.22 -17.31 38.42
C GLY A 242 22.99 -18.58 38.81
N ASP A 243 22.28 -19.59 39.35
CA ASP A 243 22.84 -20.90 39.65
C ASP A 243 23.25 -21.65 38.37
N ALA A 244 24.45 -22.21 38.35
CA ALA A 244 25.06 -22.72 37.12
C ALA A 244 24.34 -23.93 36.52
N ASP A 245 23.83 -24.84 37.34
CA ASP A 245 23.14 -26.04 36.86
C ASP A 245 21.69 -25.72 36.46
N THR A 246 21.00 -24.87 37.24
CA THR A 246 19.65 -24.37 36.92
C THR A 246 19.64 -23.58 35.60
N GLU A 247 20.59 -22.66 35.41
CA GLU A 247 20.76 -21.90 34.16
C GLU A 247 21.11 -22.80 32.97
N ALA A 248 21.93 -23.84 33.17
CA ALA A 248 22.29 -24.78 32.11
C ALA A 248 21.08 -25.59 31.60
N ILE A 249 20.13 -25.94 32.49
CA ILE A 249 18.89 -26.61 32.10
C ILE A 249 18.01 -25.69 31.25
N ALA A 250 17.79 -24.43 31.67
CA ALA A 250 16.98 -23.48 30.91
C ALA A 250 17.61 -23.13 29.55
N THR A 251 18.95 -23.01 29.52
CA THR A 251 19.72 -22.81 28.27
C THR A 251 19.50 -23.96 27.29
N ALA A 252 19.65 -25.21 27.74
CA ALA A 252 19.40 -26.40 26.92
C ALA A 252 17.91 -26.54 26.54
N GLY A 253 17.03 -26.19 27.48
CA GLY A 253 15.58 -26.13 27.33
C GLY A 253 15.09 -25.07 26.34
N GLY A 254 15.95 -24.18 25.86
CA GLY A 254 15.58 -23.15 24.88
C GLY A 254 14.64 -22.08 25.43
N THR A 255 14.71 -21.82 26.74
CA THR A 255 13.92 -20.78 27.40
C THR A 255 14.81 -19.75 28.06
N ASP A 256 14.29 -18.53 28.15
CA ASP A 256 14.94 -17.36 28.70
C ASP A 256 13.94 -16.73 29.69
N ALA A 257 14.40 -16.32 30.87
CA ALA A 257 13.60 -15.53 31.81
C ALA A 257 13.85 -14.04 31.55
N PRO A 258 12.91 -13.14 31.92
CA PRO A 258 13.10 -11.71 31.69
C PRO A 258 14.24 -11.15 32.55
N GLY A 259 15.38 -10.81 31.91
CA GLY A 259 16.50 -10.14 32.55
C GLY A 259 17.87 -10.67 32.10
N SER A 260 18.75 -10.95 33.07
CA SER A 260 20.10 -11.48 32.86
C SER A 260 20.22 -13.00 32.98
N ASN A 261 19.12 -13.68 33.33
CA ASN A 261 19.08 -15.08 33.72
C ASN A 261 18.19 -15.86 32.76
N ARG A 262 18.54 -17.13 32.53
CA ARG A 262 17.80 -18.07 31.70
C ARG A 262 16.67 -18.76 32.46
N ALA A 263 16.89 -19.03 33.76
CA ALA A 263 15.89 -19.64 34.63
C ALA A 263 15.13 -18.59 35.45
N PHE A 264 13.90 -18.93 35.82
CA PHE A 264 13.10 -18.18 36.77
C PHE A 264 13.50 -18.58 38.20
N TYR A 265 13.43 -17.64 39.14
CA TYR A 265 13.79 -17.89 40.55
C TYR A 265 12.72 -17.37 41.48
N ALA A 266 12.33 -18.22 42.43
CA ALA A 266 11.38 -17.89 43.50
C ALA A 266 12.03 -18.09 44.87
N SER A 267 11.49 -17.47 45.90
CA SER A 267 11.85 -17.73 47.30
C SER A 267 10.64 -17.90 48.23
N ASP A 268 9.45 -17.56 47.72
CA ASP A 268 8.16 -17.77 48.36
C ASP A 268 7.03 -17.94 47.34
N GLU A 269 5.85 -18.31 47.84
CA GLU A 269 4.55 -18.26 47.14
C GLU A 269 4.39 -17.06 46.17
N THR A 270 4.70 -15.83 46.60
CA THR A 270 4.44 -14.63 45.78
C THR A 270 5.39 -14.54 44.58
N SER A 271 6.68 -14.81 44.81
CA SER A 271 7.68 -14.84 43.72
C SER A 271 7.52 -16.06 42.81
N LEU A 272 6.99 -17.17 43.32
CA LEU A 272 6.64 -18.35 42.52
C LEU A 272 5.41 -18.11 41.64
N ALA A 273 4.35 -17.47 42.18
CA ALA A 273 3.18 -17.06 41.40
C ALA A 273 3.56 -16.10 40.28
N LEU A 274 4.46 -15.15 40.55
CA LEU A 274 5.00 -14.24 39.53
C LEU A 274 5.73 -15.02 38.42
N ALA A 275 6.64 -15.93 38.78
CA ALA A 275 7.39 -16.75 37.82
C ALA A 275 6.46 -17.56 36.90
N PHE A 276 5.45 -18.25 37.45
CA PHE A 276 4.44 -18.91 36.63
C PHE A 276 3.69 -17.91 35.74
N SER A 277 3.19 -16.79 36.29
CA SER A 277 2.40 -15.82 35.51
C SER A 277 3.16 -15.22 34.31
N GLN A 278 4.48 -15.07 34.43
CA GLN A 278 5.37 -14.64 33.35
C GLN A 278 5.53 -15.74 32.31
N ILE A 279 5.85 -16.98 32.72
CA ILE A 279 5.92 -18.14 31.82
C ILE A 279 4.61 -18.31 31.02
N MET A 280 3.45 -18.15 31.67
CA MET A 280 2.15 -18.21 30.99
C MET A 280 2.00 -17.09 29.96
N ALA A 281 2.29 -15.83 30.32
CA ALA A 281 2.17 -14.68 29.44
C ALA A 281 3.13 -14.74 28.23
N ASP A 282 4.40 -15.09 28.48
CA ASP A 282 5.45 -15.21 27.44
C ASP A 282 5.25 -16.44 26.53
N SER A 283 4.26 -17.30 26.82
CA SER A 283 3.92 -18.52 26.07
C SER A 283 2.59 -18.45 25.33
N ILE A 284 1.81 -17.38 25.51
CA ILE A 284 0.61 -17.10 24.70
C ILE A 284 1.10 -16.66 23.32
N LEU A 285 0.60 -17.31 22.29
CA LEU A 285 0.84 -16.89 20.92
C LEU A 285 -0.07 -15.71 20.56
N TYR A 286 0.37 -14.92 19.59
CA TYR A 286 -0.35 -13.79 19.03
C TYR A 286 0.04 -13.68 17.57
N GLU A 287 -0.92 -13.40 16.69
CA GLU A 287 -0.63 -13.12 15.28
C GLU A 287 0.41 -12.02 15.12
N THR A 288 1.31 -12.19 14.15
CA THR A 288 2.18 -11.12 13.64
C THR A 288 2.03 -11.05 12.13
N CYS A 289 1.63 -9.91 11.58
CA CYS A 289 1.51 -9.65 10.14
C CYS A 289 2.77 -10.06 9.34
N ASN A 290 2.80 -11.31 8.87
CA ASN A 290 3.96 -11.99 8.29
C ASN A 290 3.59 -13.00 7.18
N GLY A 291 2.31 -13.38 7.06
CA GLY A 291 1.80 -14.33 6.06
C GLY A 291 1.75 -15.79 6.54
N VAL A 292 1.78 -16.02 7.86
CA VAL A 292 1.71 -17.35 8.51
C VAL A 292 0.73 -17.29 9.69
N ASP A 293 0.04 -18.40 9.91
CA ASP A 293 -0.76 -18.72 11.11
C ASP A 293 0.20 -18.83 12.32
N ASP A 294 0.33 -17.73 13.07
CA ASP A 294 1.29 -17.52 14.16
C ASP A 294 0.69 -17.91 15.53
N ASP A 295 -0.63 -17.76 15.73
CA ASP A 295 -1.38 -18.17 16.93
C ASP A 295 -2.17 -19.50 16.83
N CYS A 296 -2.09 -20.13 15.65
CA CYS A 296 -2.56 -21.48 15.33
C CYS A 296 -4.08 -21.66 15.16
N ASP A 297 -4.87 -20.58 15.13
CA ASP A 297 -6.33 -20.53 14.94
C ASP A 297 -6.80 -21.09 13.57
N MET A 298 -5.89 -21.18 12.57
CA MET A 298 -6.12 -21.48 11.15
C MET A 298 -6.60 -20.29 10.29
N ALA A 299 -6.64 -19.09 10.85
CA ALA A 299 -6.55 -17.84 10.11
C ALA A 299 -5.07 -17.47 9.84
N ILE A 300 -4.81 -16.28 9.29
CA ILE A 300 -3.49 -15.75 8.93
C ILE A 300 -3.59 -14.22 8.98
N ASP A 301 -2.69 -13.59 9.73
CA ASP A 301 -2.55 -12.13 9.90
C ASP A 301 -3.83 -11.43 10.42
N GLU A 302 -4.76 -12.11 11.11
CA GLU A 302 -5.97 -11.45 11.60
C GLU A 302 -5.68 -10.45 12.73
N GLY A 303 -6.60 -9.48 12.89
CA GLY A 303 -6.32 -8.27 13.68
C GLY A 303 -5.46 -7.23 12.93
N TYR A 304 -4.73 -7.63 11.89
CA TYR A 304 -4.07 -6.75 10.91
C TYR A 304 -4.89 -6.66 9.60
N THR A 305 -4.29 -6.10 8.54
CA THR A 305 -4.80 -6.10 7.15
C THR A 305 -3.61 -5.86 6.19
N LEU A 306 -3.59 -6.51 5.03
CA LEU A 306 -2.41 -6.67 4.12
C LEU A 306 -2.41 -5.73 2.91
N TYR A 307 -1.20 -5.35 2.44
CA TYR A 307 -0.91 -4.21 1.55
C TYR A 307 -1.56 -4.32 0.16
N CYS A 308 -2.81 -3.85 0.08
CA CYS A 308 -3.68 -3.83 -1.11
C CYS A 308 -4.76 -2.72 -0.99
N ASP A 309 -4.68 -1.87 0.04
CA ASP A 309 -5.75 -0.99 0.49
C ASP A 309 -5.35 0.53 0.43
N ARG A 310 -4.51 0.92 -0.56
CA ARG A 310 -4.38 2.27 -1.20
C ARG A 310 -2.90 2.79 -1.18
N PRO A 311 -2.61 4.12 -1.04
CA PRO A 311 -1.45 4.62 -0.27
C PRO A 311 -1.60 6.05 0.37
N GLY A 312 -0.56 6.91 0.36
CA GLY A 312 -0.64 8.36 0.68
C GLY A 312 0.58 9.00 1.37
N GLY A 313 1.82 8.59 1.08
CA GLY A 313 3.09 9.27 1.44
C GLY A 313 3.40 9.54 2.92
N THR A 314 2.56 9.08 3.87
CA THR A 314 2.70 9.40 5.30
C THR A 314 2.51 8.16 6.20
N PRO A 315 3.48 7.81 7.07
CA PRO A 315 3.49 6.52 7.75
C PRO A 315 2.48 6.46 8.93
N PRO A 316 1.58 5.46 8.96
CA PRO A 316 0.69 5.23 10.09
C PRO A 316 1.40 4.54 11.28
N PRO A 317 0.78 4.51 12.48
CA PRO A 317 1.16 3.59 13.55
C PRO A 317 0.97 2.12 13.12
N PRO A 318 1.59 1.14 13.80
CA PRO A 318 1.93 -0.19 13.24
C PRO A 318 0.76 -1.21 13.20
N THR A 319 -0.45 -0.74 12.88
CA THR A 319 -1.67 -1.57 12.75
C THR A 319 -2.34 -1.38 11.40
N LEU A 320 -1.51 -1.08 10.40
CA LEU A 320 -1.80 -1.19 8.99
C LEU A 320 -0.53 -1.81 8.40
N CYS A 321 -0.63 -3.00 7.80
CA CYS A 321 0.35 -3.38 6.78
C CYS A 321 -0.12 -2.79 5.44
N THR A 322 -0.62 -1.54 5.49
CA THR A 322 -1.72 -0.99 4.67
C THR A 322 -1.84 0.56 4.81
N ASP A 323 -2.86 1.19 4.20
CA ASP A 323 -2.52 2.11 3.09
C ASP A 323 -3.66 3.01 2.48
N PRO A 324 -4.78 3.47 3.08
CA PRO A 324 -5.68 4.50 2.47
C PRO A 324 -6.01 4.64 0.92
N GLY A 325 -5.38 5.50 0.08
CA GLY A 325 -5.78 5.75 -1.37
C GLY A 325 -5.05 6.85 -2.20
N GLU A 326 -4.85 6.69 -3.54
CA GLU A 326 -3.86 7.48 -4.36
C GLU A 326 -4.17 8.98 -4.41
N THR A 327 -3.19 9.81 -4.06
CA THR A 327 -3.44 11.18 -3.58
C THR A 327 -2.33 12.20 -3.76
N VAL A 328 -1.08 11.78 -3.96
CA VAL A 328 0.07 12.69 -4.03
C VAL A 328 0.88 12.32 -5.25
N CYS A 329 1.14 13.26 -6.15
CA CYS A 329 2.20 13.01 -7.12
C CYS A 329 3.56 13.36 -6.51
N ASP A 330 4.32 12.31 -6.22
CA ASP A 330 5.75 12.37 -5.92
C ASP A 330 6.59 11.36 -6.73
N GLY A 331 5.97 10.64 -7.68
CA GLY A 331 6.65 9.70 -8.57
C GLY A 331 6.82 8.28 -7.99
N ILE A 332 5.99 7.91 -7.02
CA ILE A 332 5.95 6.59 -6.40
C ILE A 332 4.68 5.85 -6.90
N ASP A 333 4.79 4.54 -7.18
CA ASP A 333 3.61 3.64 -7.24
C ASP A 333 3.21 3.38 -5.79
N ASP A 334 2.64 4.40 -5.17
CA ASP A 334 2.39 4.38 -3.74
C ASP A 334 1.34 3.25 -3.51
N ASN A 335 0.38 3.06 -4.45
CA ASN A 335 -0.71 2.07 -4.34
C ASN A 335 -0.43 0.64 -4.83
N CYS A 336 0.79 0.38 -5.31
CA CYS A 336 1.25 -0.93 -5.78
C CYS A 336 0.40 -1.58 -6.89
N ASN A 337 -0.27 -0.81 -7.77
CA ASN A 337 -0.98 -1.40 -8.93
C ASN A 337 -0.10 -1.64 -10.16
N GLY A 338 1.17 -1.21 -10.13
CA GLY A 338 2.13 -1.33 -11.22
C GLY A 338 2.13 -0.14 -12.19
N SER A 339 1.49 0.97 -11.80
CA SER A 339 1.47 2.27 -12.48
C SER A 339 1.96 3.34 -11.49
N VAL A 340 2.13 4.60 -11.92
CA VAL A 340 2.64 5.68 -11.06
C VAL A 340 1.82 6.95 -11.29
N ASP A 341 1.48 7.67 -10.21
CA ASP A 341 0.73 8.92 -10.18
C ASP A 341 -0.62 8.88 -10.97
N GLU A 342 -1.31 7.73 -11.05
CA GLU A 342 -2.43 7.56 -11.99
C GLU A 342 -3.62 8.48 -11.73
N GLY A 343 -4.03 9.24 -12.73
CA GLY A 343 -5.13 10.20 -12.61
C GLY A 343 -4.75 11.47 -11.82
N LEU A 344 -3.51 11.58 -11.35
CA LEU A 344 -2.92 12.82 -10.79
C LEU A 344 -2.19 13.65 -11.86
N LEU A 345 -2.02 13.09 -13.07
CA LEU A 345 -1.40 13.73 -14.22
C LEU A 345 -2.31 14.81 -14.87
N ASN A 346 -1.68 15.89 -15.34
CA ASN A 346 -2.28 16.96 -16.15
C ASN A 346 -2.45 16.55 -17.62
N ALA A 347 -2.92 17.48 -18.46
CA ALA A 347 -3.16 17.24 -19.89
C ALA A 347 -1.90 16.77 -20.64
N CYS A 348 -0.72 17.28 -20.28
CA CYS A 348 0.57 16.84 -20.82
C CYS A 348 1.02 15.43 -20.38
N GLY A 349 0.26 14.74 -19.51
CA GLY A 349 0.68 13.48 -18.92
C GLY A 349 1.83 13.66 -17.91
N THR A 350 1.92 14.83 -17.28
CA THR A 350 2.94 15.18 -16.27
C THR A 350 2.28 15.59 -14.95
N CYS A 351 3.03 15.73 -13.87
CA CYS A 351 2.45 16.07 -12.57
C CYS A 351 2.40 17.55 -12.26
N GLY A 352 1.38 17.92 -11.47
CA GLY A 352 1.11 19.29 -11.04
C GLY A 352 0.12 20.00 -11.96
N ALA A 353 0.09 21.32 -11.91
CA ALA A 353 -0.62 22.09 -12.93
C ALA A 353 0.03 21.86 -14.31
N ALA A 354 -0.72 22.07 -15.39
CA ALA A 354 -0.11 22.24 -16.70
C ALA A 354 0.89 23.43 -16.68
N PRO A 355 1.87 23.46 -17.60
CA PRO A 355 2.65 24.66 -17.88
C PRO A 355 1.76 25.87 -18.26
N THR A 356 2.40 27.00 -18.55
CA THR A 356 1.73 28.14 -19.18
C THR A 356 2.36 28.37 -20.54
N GLU A 357 1.53 28.52 -21.57
CA GLU A 357 1.95 28.83 -22.94
C GLU A 357 3.09 29.84 -23.01
N THR A 358 4.08 29.52 -23.85
CA THR A 358 5.20 30.38 -24.21
C THR A 358 5.29 30.43 -25.73
N CYS A 359 5.08 31.60 -26.35
CA CYS A 359 5.08 31.78 -27.81
C CYS A 359 6.27 31.07 -28.49
N ASN A 360 6.04 29.86 -29.02
CA ASN A 360 7.09 28.95 -29.53
C ASN A 360 6.61 27.97 -30.63
N ALA A 361 5.35 28.03 -31.06
CA ALA A 361 4.72 27.10 -32.01
C ALA A 361 4.64 25.64 -31.49
N SER A 362 4.52 25.48 -30.18
CA SER A 362 4.17 24.23 -29.49
C SER A 362 2.96 24.43 -28.59
N ASP A 363 2.29 23.34 -28.27
CA ASP A 363 1.26 23.22 -27.23
C ASP A 363 2.00 22.92 -25.91
N ASP A 364 2.28 23.94 -25.07
CA ASP A 364 3.05 23.78 -23.82
C ASP A 364 2.15 23.31 -22.65
N ASP A 365 0.90 23.75 -22.63
CA ASP A 365 -0.16 23.46 -21.64
C ASP A 365 -0.88 22.12 -21.91
N CYS A 366 -0.91 21.68 -23.18
CA CYS A 366 -1.46 20.43 -23.70
C CYS A 366 -3.00 20.36 -23.78
N ASP A 367 -3.72 21.49 -23.86
CA ASP A 367 -5.18 21.49 -24.13
C ASP A 367 -5.55 21.11 -25.58
N GLY A 368 -4.58 21.14 -26.51
CA GLY A 368 -4.76 20.83 -27.94
C GLY A 368 -4.84 22.05 -28.85
N ILE A 369 -4.62 23.26 -28.32
CA ILE A 369 -4.39 24.51 -29.05
C ILE A 369 -2.87 24.81 -29.03
N ILE A 370 -2.40 25.82 -29.77
CA ILE A 370 -0.98 26.25 -29.81
C ILE A 370 -0.94 27.76 -29.60
N ASP A 371 -0.07 28.23 -28.72
CA ASP A 371 0.26 29.64 -28.45
C ASP A 371 -0.97 30.54 -28.11
N GLU A 372 -1.99 30.02 -27.41
CA GLU A 372 -3.16 30.85 -27.05
C GLU A 372 -2.92 31.77 -25.84
N GLY A 373 -3.93 32.06 -25.03
CA GLY A 373 -3.87 33.06 -23.94
C GLY A 373 -3.58 34.51 -24.37
N GLY A 374 -3.18 34.75 -25.62
CA GLY A 374 -2.59 36.00 -26.12
C GLY A 374 -1.08 36.11 -25.92
N VAL A 375 -0.35 35.00 -25.72
CA VAL A 375 1.08 35.02 -25.36
C VAL A 375 1.97 35.53 -26.49
N CYS A 376 1.67 35.21 -27.76
CA CYS A 376 2.34 35.77 -28.94
C CYS A 376 2.02 37.27 -29.23
N MET A 377 1.88 38.10 -28.19
CA MET A 377 1.71 39.57 -28.27
C MET A 377 0.53 40.09 -29.14
N GLY A 378 -0.32 39.21 -29.65
CA GLY A 378 -1.45 39.52 -30.54
C GLY A 378 -1.36 38.97 -31.96
N CYS A 379 -0.27 38.30 -32.36
CA CYS A 379 -0.21 37.49 -33.59
C CYS A 379 -0.61 36.03 -33.32
N VAL A 380 -0.88 35.26 -34.39
CA VAL A 380 -1.13 33.81 -34.36
C VAL A 380 -0.39 33.23 -35.57
N PRO A 381 0.61 32.34 -35.39
CA PRO A 381 1.49 31.91 -36.48
C PRO A 381 0.74 31.32 -37.69
N GLY A 382 0.96 31.92 -38.86
CA GLY A 382 0.45 31.48 -40.16
C GLY A 382 1.47 31.74 -41.28
N PRO A 383 1.16 31.39 -42.55
CA PRO A 383 2.07 31.67 -43.66
C PRO A 383 2.11 33.17 -43.99
N GLU A 384 3.31 33.76 -44.03
CA GLU A 384 3.51 35.21 -44.22
C GLU A 384 2.84 35.77 -45.49
N LEU A 385 2.13 36.89 -45.33
CA LEU A 385 1.40 37.61 -46.38
C LEU A 385 1.90 39.05 -46.49
N CYS A 386 1.77 39.62 -47.70
CA CYS A 386 2.11 41.03 -47.92
C CYS A 386 0.92 41.91 -47.50
N ASP A 387 0.72 42.10 -46.19
CA ASP A 387 -0.35 42.93 -45.61
C ASP A 387 0.12 43.95 -44.55
N GLY A 388 1.41 43.93 -44.17
CA GLY A 388 2.01 44.88 -43.22
C GLY A 388 1.87 44.50 -41.76
N LEU A 389 1.49 43.24 -41.49
CA LEU A 389 1.55 42.60 -40.18
C LEU A 389 2.62 41.51 -40.21
N ASP A 390 3.15 41.17 -39.04
CA ASP A 390 3.92 39.94 -38.79
C ASP A 390 2.89 38.79 -38.68
N ASN A 391 2.81 37.90 -39.69
CA ASN A 391 1.84 36.79 -39.68
C ASN A 391 2.46 35.48 -39.19
N ASP A 392 3.75 35.22 -39.42
CA ASP A 392 4.41 33.99 -38.95
C ASP A 392 5.09 34.12 -37.56
N CYS A 393 5.08 35.34 -36.99
CA CYS A 393 5.55 35.71 -35.64
C CYS A 393 7.08 35.71 -35.45
N ASP A 394 7.89 35.80 -36.53
CA ASP A 394 9.38 35.82 -36.45
C ASP A 394 10.00 37.16 -35.98
N MET A 395 9.19 38.22 -35.83
CA MET A 395 9.57 39.61 -35.54
C MET A 395 10.11 40.43 -36.73
N ALA A 396 10.13 39.89 -37.94
CA ALA A 396 10.12 40.66 -39.19
C ALA A 396 8.68 41.04 -39.61
N VAL A 397 8.52 41.63 -40.80
CA VAL A 397 7.26 42.11 -41.38
C VAL A 397 7.38 42.12 -42.91
N ASP A 398 6.58 41.29 -43.59
CA ASP A 398 6.55 41.00 -45.03
C ASP A 398 7.91 40.62 -45.69
N GLU A 399 8.83 39.98 -44.96
CA GLU A 399 10.15 39.63 -45.48
C GLU A 399 10.12 38.45 -46.46
N SER A 400 11.17 38.33 -47.29
CA SER A 400 11.34 37.27 -48.31
C SER A 400 10.24 37.13 -49.39
N LEU A 401 9.09 37.78 -49.26
CA LEU A 401 7.93 37.67 -50.15
C LEU A 401 8.23 38.26 -51.54
N THR A 402 8.02 37.44 -52.57
CA THR A 402 8.15 37.83 -53.98
C THR A 402 6.99 37.32 -54.82
N ARG A 403 6.57 38.11 -55.82
CA ARG A 403 5.55 37.71 -56.81
C ARG A 403 5.92 38.14 -58.23
N PRO A 404 5.43 37.44 -59.28
CA PRO A 404 5.60 37.88 -60.66
C PRO A 404 4.74 39.12 -60.96
N CYS A 405 5.22 39.96 -61.88
CA CYS A 405 4.57 41.23 -62.27
C CYS A 405 4.80 41.55 -63.75
N GLY A 406 4.04 42.52 -64.27
CA GLY A 406 4.14 42.99 -65.66
C GLY A 406 3.53 42.02 -66.70
N THR A 407 3.70 42.36 -67.97
CA THR A 407 3.28 41.54 -69.13
C THR A 407 4.45 41.37 -70.09
N ASN A 408 4.32 40.45 -71.05
CA ASN A 408 5.28 40.29 -72.15
C ASN A 408 4.58 40.56 -73.50
N THR A 409 3.86 41.68 -73.53
CA THR A 409 3.07 42.20 -74.66
C THR A 409 3.72 43.49 -75.15
N GLY A 410 3.70 43.76 -76.45
CA GLY A 410 4.33 44.95 -77.02
C GLY A 410 5.81 45.08 -76.67
N VAL A 411 6.17 46.21 -76.04
CA VAL A 411 7.52 46.48 -75.52
C VAL A 411 7.69 46.11 -74.04
N CYS A 412 6.62 45.70 -73.35
CA CYS A 412 6.67 45.35 -71.92
C CYS A 412 7.44 44.04 -71.68
N THR A 413 7.99 43.92 -70.47
CA THR A 413 8.63 42.69 -69.99
C THR A 413 8.14 42.33 -68.59
N THR A 414 7.97 41.03 -68.33
CA THR A 414 7.64 40.51 -67.00
C THR A 414 8.83 40.63 -66.06
N GLY A 415 8.56 40.98 -64.80
CA GLY A 415 9.56 40.99 -63.72
C GLY A 415 9.02 40.33 -62.45
N THR A 416 9.66 40.67 -61.34
CA THR A 416 9.18 40.39 -59.98
C THR A 416 9.01 41.67 -59.16
N GLU A 417 8.08 41.62 -58.21
CA GLU A 417 7.92 42.57 -57.10
C GLU A 417 8.31 41.87 -55.79
N THR A 418 9.00 42.59 -54.91
CA THR A 418 9.25 42.23 -53.51
C THR A 418 8.23 42.93 -52.62
N CYS A 419 7.71 42.30 -51.57
CA CYS A 419 6.98 43.05 -50.54
C CYS A 419 7.95 43.82 -49.61
N SER A 420 7.43 44.86 -48.96
CA SER A 420 7.97 45.44 -47.72
C SER A 420 6.91 46.36 -47.09
N ALA A 421 6.56 46.13 -45.82
CA ALA A 421 5.60 46.92 -45.06
C ALA A 421 4.20 47.03 -45.73
N GLY A 422 3.59 45.90 -46.05
CA GLY A 422 2.26 45.76 -46.67
C GLY A 422 2.17 46.26 -48.11
N ALA A 423 3.31 46.62 -48.72
CA ALA A 423 3.37 47.18 -50.05
C ALA A 423 4.29 46.34 -50.95
N TRP A 424 3.74 45.88 -52.07
CA TRP A 424 4.54 45.38 -53.18
C TRP A 424 5.32 46.54 -53.82
N GLY A 425 6.63 46.39 -53.90
CA GLY A 425 7.54 47.36 -54.50
C GLY A 425 7.34 47.52 -56.01
N ALA A 426 8.16 48.35 -56.64
CA ALA A 426 8.11 48.55 -58.09
C ALA A 426 8.47 47.25 -58.84
N CYS A 427 7.64 46.88 -59.82
CA CYS A 427 7.92 45.77 -60.72
C CYS A 427 9.28 45.97 -61.43
N SER A 428 10.13 44.95 -61.39
CA SER A 428 11.47 44.97 -62.03
C SER A 428 11.45 44.81 -63.56
N GLY A 429 10.27 44.63 -64.16
CA GLY A 429 10.05 44.58 -65.60
C GLY A 429 9.73 45.94 -66.22
N ILE A 430 9.69 46.00 -67.55
CA ILE A 430 9.25 47.20 -68.28
C ILE A 430 7.71 47.20 -68.28
N GLY A 431 7.12 48.18 -67.60
CA GLY A 431 5.68 48.40 -67.55
C GLY A 431 5.14 49.28 -68.70
N PRO A 432 3.81 49.35 -68.85
CA PRO A 432 3.16 50.06 -69.94
C PRO A 432 3.30 51.58 -69.85
N SER A 433 3.27 52.23 -71.00
CA SER A 433 3.42 53.69 -71.18
C SER A 433 2.49 54.20 -72.28
N PRO A 434 2.03 55.47 -72.27
CA PRO A 434 1.01 55.91 -73.22
C PRO A 434 1.43 55.77 -74.69
N GLU A 435 0.53 55.23 -75.51
CA GLU A 435 0.73 55.00 -76.95
C GLU A 435 1.32 56.20 -77.71
N VAL A 436 2.38 55.91 -78.46
CA VAL A 436 3.02 56.79 -79.43
C VAL A 436 2.77 56.20 -80.82
N CYS A 437 2.54 57.07 -81.81
CA CYS A 437 2.34 56.64 -83.19
C CYS A 437 3.70 56.31 -83.84
N ASP A 438 4.32 55.21 -83.42
CA ASP A 438 5.68 54.78 -83.78
C ASP A 438 5.81 53.32 -84.27
N ASN A 439 4.68 52.61 -84.47
CA ASN A 439 4.62 51.19 -84.84
C ASN A 439 5.17 50.24 -83.75
N LEU A 440 5.11 50.65 -82.48
CA LEU A 440 5.22 49.75 -81.33
C LEU A 440 3.87 49.68 -80.58
N ASP A 441 3.82 48.79 -79.60
CA ASP A 441 2.73 48.64 -78.64
C ASP A 441 3.36 49.04 -77.29
N ASN A 442 3.15 50.31 -76.91
CA ASN A 442 3.77 50.98 -75.78
C ASN A 442 2.96 50.82 -74.50
N ASP A 443 1.62 50.78 -74.61
CA ASP A 443 0.71 50.57 -73.46
C ASP A 443 0.39 49.09 -73.20
N CYS A 444 0.88 48.20 -74.06
CA CYS A 444 0.96 46.76 -73.88
C CYS A 444 -0.42 46.08 -73.80
N ASP A 445 -1.47 46.71 -74.37
CA ASP A 445 -2.81 46.12 -74.52
C ASP A 445 -2.89 45.06 -75.64
N GLY A 446 -1.90 45.07 -76.55
CA GLY A 446 -1.80 44.17 -77.70
C GLY A 446 -2.19 44.79 -79.06
N VAL A 447 -2.50 46.09 -79.10
CA VAL A 447 -2.94 46.82 -80.31
C VAL A 447 -1.96 47.95 -80.64
N VAL A 448 -0.90 47.60 -81.39
CA VAL A 448 0.08 48.54 -81.98
C VAL A 448 -0.60 49.77 -82.60
N ASP A 449 -0.20 50.96 -82.15
CA ASP A 449 -0.75 52.27 -82.54
C ASP A 449 -2.27 52.46 -82.27
N GLY A 450 -2.88 51.74 -81.32
CA GLY A 450 -4.33 51.57 -81.18
C GLY A 450 -5.19 52.84 -80.92
N PHE A 451 -4.56 54.00 -80.79
CA PHE A 451 -5.19 55.26 -80.37
C PHE A 451 -5.61 56.19 -81.52
N SER A 452 -6.38 57.23 -81.17
CA SER A 452 -6.79 58.28 -82.10
C SER A 452 -6.70 59.69 -81.50
N ARG A 453 -6.57 60.69 -82.37
CA ARG A 453 -6.49 62.12 -82.01
C ARG A 453 -7.51 62.94 -82.78
N SER A 454 -7.92 64.07 -82.23
CA SER A 454 -8.75 65.05 -82.94
C SER A 454 -8.02 65.69 -84.13
N CYS A 455 -8.79 66.08 -85.15
CA CYS A 455 -8.28 66.70 -86.37
C CYS A 455 -9.33 67.63 -87.01
N GLY A 456 -8.90 68.54 -87.89
CA GLY A 456 -9.77 69.56 -88.47
C GLY A 456 -10.05 70.73 -87.52
N SER A 457 -11.09 71.50 -87.82
CA SER A 457 -11.52 72.69 -87.04
C SER A 457 -12.92 72.50 -86.47
N GLY A 458 -13.21 73.19 -85.37
CA GLY A 458 -14.55 73.36 -84.80
C GLY A 458 -15.00 74.83 -84.78
N VAL A 459 -14.47 75.63 -85.71
CA VAL A 459 -14.88 77.00 -85.99
C VAL A 459 -15.98 76.97 -87.06
N GLY A 460 -16.98 77.83 -86.93
CA GLY A 460 -18.12 77.87 -87.84
C GLY A 460 -18.96 76.60 -87.88
N GLU A 461 -19.43 76.24 -89.07
CA GLU A 461 -20.11 74.98 -89.36
C GLU A 461 -19.13 73.79 -89.54
N CYS A 462 -17.81 74.03 -89.56
CA CYS A 462 -16.84 72.94 -89.53
C CYS A 462 -16.95 72.14 -88.24
N ARG A 463 -16.66 70.84 -88.37
CA ARG A 463 -16.73 69.89 -87.25
C ARG A 463 -15.41 69.15 -87.19
N PRO A 464 -14.78 69.05 -86.01
CA PRO A 464 -13.55 68.30 -85.87
C PRO A 464 -13.86 66.81 -86.05
N GLY A 465 -12.97 66.12 -86.77
CA GLY A 465 -13.00 64.68 -86.94
C GLY A 465 -12.02 63.98 -86.01
N SER A 466 -11.81 62.68 -86.26
CA SER A 466 -10.74 61.89 -85.64
C SER A 466 -9.80 61.29 -86.67
N GLN A 467 -8.50 61.27 -86.34
CA GLN A 467 -7.44 60.51 -87.01
C GLN A 467 -7.02 59.38 -86.09
N VAL A 468 -7.21 58.13 -86.52
CA VAL A 468 -6.61 56.94 -85.90
C VAL A 468 -5.16 56.82 -86.39
N CYS A 469 -4.23 56.42 -85.52
CA CYS A 469 -2.92 55.96 -85.99
C CYS A 469 -3.02 54.48 -86.45
N THR A 470 -2.23 54.08 -87.43
CA THR A 470 -2.13 52.68 -87.86
C THR A 470 -0.77 52.48 -88.54
N ALA A 471 0.08 51.62 -87.96
CA ALA A 471 1.43 51.34 -88.43
C ALA A 471 2.32 52.60 -88.53
N GLY A 472 2.46 53.32 -87.40
CA GLY A 472 3.29 54.52 -87.24
C GLY A 472 2.84 55.75 -88.02
N MET A 473 1.63 55.77 -88.57
CA MET A 473 1.08 56.88 -89.35
C MET A 473 -0.38 57.16 -89.06
N PHE A 474 -0.75 58.44 -88.92
CA PHE A 474 -2.14 58.87 -88.80
C PHE A 474 -2.86 58.87 -90.16
N GLY A 475 -4.05 58.28 -90.20
CA GLY A 475 -4.89 58.21 -91.40
C GLY A 475 -5.52 59.55 -91.83
N SER A 476 -6.50 59.51 -92.74
CA SER A 476 -7.31 60.67 -93.08
C SER A 476 -8.21 61.11 -91.91
N CYS A 477 -8.55 62.39 -91.85
CA CYS A 477 -9.43 62.94 -90.82
C CYS A 477 -10.88 62.51 -91.07
N SER A 478 -11.39 61.55 -90.29
CA SER A 478 -12.71 60.96 -90.48
C SER A 478 -13.78 61.69 -89.69
N GLY A 479 -14.97 61.87 -90.28
CA GLY A 479 -16.12 62.55 -89.66
C GLY A 479 -16.03 64.08 -89.62
N ALA A 480 -14.93 64.68 -90.11
CA ALA A 480 -14.80 66.12 -90.17
C ALA A 480 -15.65 66.75 -91.28
N THR A 481 -16.36 67.83 -90.97
CA THR A 481 -16.80 68.79 -91.99
C THR A 481 -15.63 69.74 -92.22
N GLY A 482 -15.05 69.69 -93.43
CA GLY A 482 -14.03 70.65 -93.86
C GLY A 482 -14.65 71.94 -94.40
N PRO A 483 -13.83 73.00 -94.59
CA PRO A 483 -14.30 74.31 -95.01
C PRO A 483 -14.91 74.28 -96.42
N SER A 484 -15.93 75.10 -96.63
CA SER A 484 -16.72 75.20 -97.86
C SER A 484 -17.06 76.66 -98.18
N ALA A 485 -17.26 77.01 -99.45
CA ALA A 485 -17.45 78.42 -99.81
C ALA A 485 -18.75 79.01 -99.23
N GLU A 486 -18.65 80.22 -98.66
CA GLU A 486 -19.74 80.96 -98.02
C GLU A 486 -21.06 80.96 -98.81
N LEU A 487 -22.14 80.70 -98.09
CA LEU A 487 -23.52 80.96 -98.46
C LEU A 487 -24.02 82.10 -97.56
N CYS A 488 -24.73 83.08 -98.13
CA CYS A 488 -25.29 84.19 -97.35
C CYS A 488 -26.54 83.72 -96.57
N ASP A 489 -26.32 82.90 -95.54
CA ASP A 489 -27.33 82.29 -94.67
C ASP A 489 -27.08 82.54 -93.17
N THR A 490 -26.16 83.47 -92.85
CA THR A 490 -25.70 83.87 -91.52
C THR A 490 -24.91 82.79 -90.78
N ARG A 491 -24.11 82.00 -91.52
CA ARG A 491 -23.22 80.97 -90.97
C ARG A 491 -21.86 80.98 -91.66
N ASP A 492 -20.82 80.96 -90.84
CA ASP A 492 -19.44 80.60 -91.17
C ASP A 492 -19.36 79.18 -91.81
N ASN A 493 -19.37 79.09 -93.15
CA ASN A 493 -19.26 77.83 -93.92
C ASN A 493 -17.79 77.52 -94.30
N ASP A 494 -16.98 78.57 -94.43
CA ASP A 494 -15.55 78.60 -94.80
C ASP A 494 -14.63 78.36 -93.59
N CYS A 495 -15.15 78.53 -92.37
CA CYS A 495 -14.55 78.14 -91.09
C CYS A 495 -13.30 78.94 -90.69
N ASP A 496 -13.08 80.13 -91.27
CA ASP A 496 -12.01 81.05 -90.87
C ASP A 496 -12.34 81.83 -89.58
N GLY A 497 -13.62 81.86 -89.17
CA GLY A 497 -14.13 82.56 -88.00
C GLY A 497 -14.84 83.89 -88.28
N THR A 498 -15.07 84.24 -89.55
CA THR A 498 -16.02 85.27 -89.97
C THR A 498 -17.36 84.67 -90.43
N THR A 499 -18.24 85.38 -91.15
CA THR A 499 -19.60 84.93 -91.54
C THR A 499 -20.18 85.81 -92.66
N ASP A 500 -20.70 85.19 -93.73
CA ASP A 500 -21.32 85.81 -94.92
C ASP A 500 -20.34 86.67 -95.77
N GLU A 501 -19.03 86.47 -95.67
CA GLU A 501 -18.04 87.14 -96.54
C GLU A 501 -18.09 86.65 -97.99
N GLY A 502 -17.32 87.31 -98.87
CA GLY A 502 -17.16 86.86 -100.26
C GLY A 502 -18.31 87.17 -101.23
N ASN A 503 -19.43 87.75 -100.78
CA ASN A 503 -20.57 88.21 -101.60
C ASN A 503 -21.14 87.14 -102.56
N PRO A 504 -21.82 86.09 -102.04
CA PRO A 504 -22.17 84.89 -102.84
C PRO A 504 -23.35 85.03 -103.82
N GLY A 505 -24.12 86.12 -103.78
CA GLY A 505 -25.32 86.27 -104.62
C GLY A 505 -25.97 87.66 -104.55
N GLY A 506 -25.58 88.56 -105.45
CA GLY A 506 -25.96 89.97 -105.38
C GLY A 506 -27.41 90.30 -105.75
N GLY A 507 -28.00 91.22 -104.98
CA GLY A 507 -29.26 91.93 -105.24
C GLY A 507 -29.18 93.36 -104.73
#